data_AF-A0A842TUX3-F1
#
_entry.id   AF-A0A842TUX3-F1
#
_cell.length_a   1.000
_cell.length_b   1.000
_cell.length_c   1.000
_cell.angle_alpha   90.00
_cell.angle_beta   90.00
_cell.angle_gamma   90.00
#
_symmetry.space_group_name_H-M   'P 1'
#
loop_
_entity.id
_entity.type
_entity.pdbx_description
1 polymer ?
#
loop_
_entity_poly.entity_id
_entity_poly.type
_entity_poly.pdbx_seq_one_letter_code
_entity_poly.pdbx_strand_id
1 'polypeptide(L)'
;MKAQIQEGDAKCVICQEAITNPTCPECLGTEVITWLKERIPSLADEITWPAFGCKTGVNCIKCGKEMGICAHCYTREIYGYFRDLTPILANDFAETFDFGLREEIFN
;
A
#
# COMPACT_ATOMS: atom_id res chain seq x y z
N MET A 1 29.43 -21.91 14.62
CA MET A 1 27.96 -22.07 14.74
C MET A 1 27.34 -21.27 13.60
N LYS A 2 26.82 -21.94 12.56
CA LYS A 2 26.20 -21.25 11.42
C LYS A 2 24.77 -20.89 11.83
N ALA A 3 24.48 -19.61 12.01
CA ALA A 3 23.11 -19.14 12.16
C ALA A 3 22.39 -19.39 10.84
N GLN A 4 21.46 -20.35 10.84
CA GLN A 4 20.54 -20.55 9.74
C GLN A 4 19.48 -19.46 9.84
N ILE A 5 19.65 -18.39 9.07
CA ILE A 5 18.56 -17.46 8.80
C ILE A 5 17.70 -18.17 7.74
N GLN A 6 16.51 -18.60 8.13
CA GLN A 6 15.48 -18.97 7.16
C GLN A 6 14.98 -17.66 6.55
N GLU A 7 15.64 -17.21 5.48
CA GLU A 7 15.16 -16.11 4.64
C GLU A 7 13.93 -16.61 3.88
N GLY A 8 12.76 -16.50 4.50
CA GLY A 8 11.54 -16.35 3.71
C GLY A 8 11.68 -15.02 3.01
N ASP A 9 12.00 -15.05 1.71
CA ASP A 9 12.23 -13.84 0.92
C ASP A 9 11.11 -12.85 1.20
N ALA A 10 11.49 -11.66 1.69
CA ALA A 10 10.60 -10.56 2.02
C ALA A 10 9.92 -10.02 0.75
N LYS A 11 9.08 -10.82 0.09
CA LYS A 11 8.51 -10.56 -1.23
C LYS A 11 7.04 -10.25 -1.14
N CYS A 12 6.62 -9.33 -1.98
CA CYS A 12 5.22 -8.99 -2.17
C CYS A 12 4.49 -10.16 -2.83
N VAL A 13 3.36 -10.61 -2.26
CA VAL A 13 2.58 -11.70 -2.84
C VAL A 13 1.91 -11.33 -4.17
N ILE A 14 1.78 -10.02 -4.46
CA ILE A 14 1.18 -9.52 -5.71
C ILE A 14 2.23 -9.48 -6.83
N CYS A 15 3.31 -8.71 -6.67
CA CYS A 15 4.29 -8.50 -7.73
C CYS A 15 5.54 -9.39 -7.63
N GLN A 16 5.69 -10.18 -6.57
CA GLN A 16 6.86 -11.04 -6.30
C GLN A 16 8.20 -10.30 -6.10
N GLU A 17 8.18 -8.96 -6.08
CA GLU A 17 9.33 -8.10 -5.79
C GLU A 17 9.58 -7.97 -4.28
N ALA A 18 10.81 -7.62 -3.91
CA ALA A 18 11.18 -7.38 -2.53
C ALA A 18 10.39 -6.21 -1.91
N ILE A 19 9.89 -6.38 -0.70
CA ILE A 19 9.24 -5.35 0.11
C ILE A 19 10.33 -4.49 0.74
N THR A 20 10.65 -3.36 0.11
CA THR A 20 11.68 -2.41 0.57
C THR A 20 11.12 -1.32 1.50
N ASN A 21 9.81 -1.07 1.44
CA ASN A 21 9.08 -0.19 2.36
C ASN A 21 7.98 -0.96 3.08
N PRO A 22 8.25 -1.51 4.28
CA PRO A 22 7.33 -2.39 4.97
C PRO A 22 6.28 -1.60 5.78
N THR A 23 5.44 -0.82 5.12
CA THR A 23 4.23 -0.27 5.74
C THR A 23 3.04 -1.14 5.34
N CYS A 24 2.37 -1.77 6.31
CA CYS A 24 1.26 -2.67 6.00
C CYS A 24 0.05 -1.91 5.41
N PRO A 25 -0.80 -2.62 4.65
CA PRO A 25 -2.03 -2.06 4.10
C PRO A 25 -2.95 -1.39 5.13
N GLU A 26 -3.02 -1.87 6.37
CA GLU A 26 -3.84 -1.23 7.42
C GLU A 26 -3.30 0.16 7.82
N CYS A 27 -1.98 0.26 8.06
CA CYS A 27 -1.35 1.53 8.42
C CYS A 27 -1.40 2.51 7.24
N LEU A 28 -1.05 2.04 6.05
CA LEU A 28 -1.05 2.89 4.85
C LEU A 28 -2.48 3.31 4.49
N GLY A 29 -3.45 2.40 4.60
CA GLY A 29 -4.87 2.72 4.42
C GLY A 29 -5.38 3.77 5.42
N THR A 30 -4.89 3.76 6.65
CA THR A 30 -5.21 4.80 7.65
C THR A 30 -4.69 6.18 7.21
N GLU A 31 -3.48 6.24 6.64
CA GLU A 31 -2.91 7.47 6.08
C GLU A 31 -3.71 7.98 4.88
N VAL A 32 -4.11 7.06 3.99
CA VAL A 32 -4.97 7.37 2.83
C VAL A 32 -6.34 7.89 3.26
N ILE A 33 -6.98 7.26 4.25
CA ILE A 33 -8.26 7.74 4.80
C ILE A 33 -8.09 9.13 5.40
N THR A 34 -7.01 9.38 6.14
CA THR A 34 -6.74 10.69 6.74
C THR A 34 -6.58 11.77 5.67
N TRP A 35 -5.77 11.48 4.64
CA TRP A 35 -5.58 12.34 3.48
C TRP A 35 -6.88 12.62 2.72
N LEU A 36 -7.74 11.60 2.61
CA LEU A 36 -9.02 11.71 1.92
C LEU A 36 -10.04 12.49 2.73
N LYS A 37 -10.08 12.34 4.06
CA LYS A 37 -10.97 13.10 4.96
C LYS A 37 -10.75 14.61 4.85
N GLU A 38 -9.52 15.04 4.61
CA GLU A 38 -9.19 16.46 4.41
C GLU A 38 -9.68 17.02 3.08
N ARG A 39 -9.98 16.15 2.10
CA ARG A 39 -10.33 16.54 0.72
C ARG A 39 -11.80 16.28 0.40
N ILE A 40 -12.26 15.07 0.67
CA ILE A 40 -13.60 14.57 0.36
C ILE A 40 -14.09 13.72 1.55
N PRO A 41 -14.55 14.34 2.65
CA PRO A 41 -14.98 13.63 3.87
C PRO A 41 -16.02 12.54 3.60
N SER A 42 -17.01 12.82 2.74
CA SER A 42 -18.09 11.87 2.43
C SER A 42 -17.58 10.58 1.80
N LEU A 43 -16.57 10.67 0.93
CA LEU A 43 -15.97 9.50 0.29
C LEU A 43 -15.13 8.69 1.29
N ALA A 44 -14.46 9.35 2.22
CA ALA A 44 -13.65 8.67 3.23
C ALA A 44 -14.48 7.80 4.20
N ASP A 45 -15.74 8.15 4.43
CA ASP A 45 -16.64 7.38 5.28
C ASP A 45 -17.26 6.16 4.56
N GLU A 46 -17.30 6.17 3.22
CA GLU A 46 -17.85 5.10 2.40
C GLU A 46 -16.82 4.01 2.05
N ILE A 47 -15.53 4.33 2.06
CA ILE A 47 -14.51 3.38 1.65
C ILE A 47 -14.19 2.36 2.74
N THR A 48 -14.32 1.10 2.38
CA THR A 48 -13.77 -0.03 3.15
C THR A 48 -12.56 -0.60 2.40
N TRP A 49 -11.37 -0.36 2.95
CA TRP A 49 -10.14 -0.93 2.36
C TRP A 49 -9.96 -2.38 2.82
N PRO A 50 -9.59 -3.30 1.92
CA PRO A 50 -9.37 -4.68 2.32
C PRO A 50 -8.21 -4.78 3.31
N ALA A 51 -8.42 -5.52 4.40
CA ALA A 51 -7.36 -5.90 5.31
C ALA A 51 -6.58 -7.06 4.68
N PHE A 52 -5.34 -6.81 4.27
CA PHE A 52 -4.48 -7.83 3.68
C PHE A 52 -3.48 -8.34 4.71
N GLY A 53 -3.90 -9.31 5.51
CA GLY A 53 -3.00 -10.11 6.33
C GLY A 53 -2.44 -11.26 5.49
N CYS A 54 -1.12 -11.31 5.32
CA CYS A 54 -0.46 -12.44 4.68
C CYS A 54 0.85 -12.73 5.40
N LYS A 55 1.15 -14.02 5.59
CA LYS A 55 2.37 -14.46 6.26
C LYS A 55 3.52 -14.54 5.27
N THR A 56 4.42 -13.56 5.29
CA THR A 56 5.61 -13.53 4.43
C THR A 56 6.90 -13.30 5.20
N GLY A 57 6.87 -13.33 6.54
CA GLY A 57 8.03 -13.06 7.38
C GLY A 57 8.45 -11.59 7.42
N VAL A 58 7.68 -10.68 6.79
CA VAL A 58 7.90 -9.22 6.84
C VAL A 58 6.94 -8.59 7.82
N ASN A 59 7.47 -7.77 8.72
CA ASN A 59 6.66 -7.04 9.70
C ASN A 59 6.59 -5.56 9.35
N CYS A 60 5.41 -4.99 9.56
CA CYS A 60 5.17 -3.56 9.42
C CYS A 60 6.07 -2.74 10.36
N ILE A 61 6.77 -1.73 9.85
CA ILE A 61 7.57 -0.80 10.68
C ILE A 61 6.70 -0.03 11.67
N LYS A 62 5.44 0.28 11.33
CA LYS A 62 4.57 1.12 12.17
C LYS A 62 3.86 0.37 13.28
N CYS A 63 3.32 -0.82 13.01
CA CYS A 63 2.50 -1.57 13.98
C CYS A 63 3.04 -2.96 14.34
N GLY A 64 4.13 -3.40 13.73
CA GLY A 64 4.75 -4.71 14.00
C GLY A 64 3.97 -5.93 13.48
N LYS A 65 2.77 -5.75 12.91
CA LYS A 65 2.00 -6.85 12.31
C LYS A 65 2.68 -7.38 11.05
N GLU A 66 2.54 -8.68 10.85
CA GLU A 66 3.01 -9.34 9.62
C GLU A 66 2.21 -8.85 8.40
N MET A 67 2.90 -8.69 7.27
CA MET A 67 2.34 -8.16 6.04
C MET A 67 2.99 -8.83 4.82
N GLY A 68 2.23 -8.98 3.73
CA GLY A 68 2.76 -9.58 2.49
C GLY A 68 2.54 -8.77 1.23
N ILE A 69 2.02 -7.55 1.32
CA ILE A 69 1.80 -6.67 0.15
C ILE A 69 2.69 -5.44 0.28
N CYS A 70 3.46 -5.12 -0.77
CA CYS A 70 4.27 -3.91 -0.79
C CYS A 70 3.39 -2.65 -0.93
N ALA A 71 3.91 -1.51 -0.45
CA ALA A 71 3.21 -0.23 -0.53
C ALA A 71 2.77 0.10 -1.97
N HIS A 72 3.63 -0.14 -2.96
CA HIS A 72 3.35 0.08 -4.38
C HIS A 72 2.09 -0.66 -4.87
N CYS A 73 2.01 -1.98 -4.65
CA CYS A 73 0.85 -2.75 -5.10
C CYS A 73 -0.43 -2.33 -4.39
N TYR A 74 -0.34 -2.01 -3.10
CA TYR A 74 -1.49 -1.52 -2.34
C TYR A 74 -1.98 -0.16 -2.86
N THR A 75 -1.08 0.80 -3.08
CA THR A 75 -1.46 2.12 -3.60
C THR A 75 -1.90 2.07 -5.05
N ARG A 76 -1.43 1.10 -5.86
CA ARG A 76 -1.94 0.91 -7.23
C ARG A 76 -3.42 0.55 -7.27
N GLU A 77 -3.87 -0.35 -6.39
CA GLU A 77 -5.29 -0.70 -6.29
C GLU A 77 -6.14 0.52 -5.88
N ILE A 78 -5.65 1.31 -4.93
CA ILE A 78 -6.31 2.56 -4.50
C ILE A 78 -6.37 3.58 -5.65
N TYR A 79 -5.26 3.76 -6.37
CA TYR A 79 -5.20 4.64 -7.53
C TYR A 79 -6.23 4.22 -8.59
N GLY A 80 -6.34 2.93 -8.88
CA GLY A 80 -7.33 2.38 -9.81
C GLY A 80 -8.75 2.76 -9.41
N TYR A 81 -9.09 2.59 -8.12
CA TYR A 81 -10.38 3.00 -7.57
C TYR A 81 -10.63 4.52 -7.73
N PHE A 82 -9.65 5.37 -7.41
CA PHE A 82 -9.81 6.81 -7.57
C PHE A 82 -9.87 7.25 -9.02
N ARG A 83 -9.15 6.59 -9.93
CA ARG A 83 -9.20 6.87 -11.37
C ARG A 83 -10.60 6.63 -11.92
N ASP A 84 -11.24 5.55 -11.48
CA ASP A 84 -12.59 5.19 -11.92
C ASP A 84 -13.66 6.16 -11.35
N LEU A 85 -13.39 6.82 -10.22
CA LEU A 85 -14.22 7.90 -9.67
C LEU A 85 -13.98 9.24 -10.37
N THR A 86 -12.74 9.72 -10.39
CA THR A 86 -12.34 10.97 -11.06
C THR A 86 -10.81 11.03 -11.28
N PRO A 87 -10.34 11.30 -12.51
CA PRO A 87 -8.91 11.40 -12.81
C PRO A 87 -8.15 12.43 -11.96
N ILE A 88 -8.81 13.49 -11.51
CA ILE A 88 -8.16 14.54 -10.69
C ILE A 88 -7.74 13.98 -9.33
N LEU A 89 -8.64 13.26 -8.66
CA LEU A 89 -8.34 12.64 -7.35
C LEU A 89 -7.25 11.58 -7.48
N ALA A 90 -7.25 10.83 -8.58
CA ALA A 90 -6.23 9.84 -8.86
C ALA A 90 -4.84 10.47 -9.04
N ASN A 91 -4.75 11.60 -9.74
CA ASN A 91 -3.50 12.33 -9.91
C ASN A 91 -2.98 12.89 -8.58
N ASP A 92 -3.85 13.57 -7.81
CA ASP A 92 -3.50 14.09 -6.48
C ASP A 92 -3.02 12.96 -5.55
N PHE A 93 -3.65 11.79 -5.66
CA PHE A 93 -3.25 10.60 -4.92
C PHE A 93 -1.87 10.11 -5.35
N ALA A 94 -1.60 9.98 -6.65
CA ALA A 94 -0.31 9.50 -7.17
C ALA A 94 0.85 10.47 -6.86
N GLU A 95 0.58 11.77 -6.75
CA GLU A 95 1.58 12.75 -6.27
C GLU A 95 1.91 12.58 -4.78
N THR A 96 0.92 12.20 -3.97
CA THR A 96 1.10 12.06 -2.52
C THR A 96 1.63 10.68 -2.12
N PHE A 97 1.16 9.63 -2.77
CA PHE A 97 1.39 8.23 -2.44
C PHE A 97 2.10 7.49 -3.58
N ASP A 98 3.15 8.11 -4.14
CA ASP A 98 3.83 7.62 -5.35
C ASP A 98 4.26 6.16 -5.21
N PHE A 99 5.19 5.80 -4.31
CA PHE A 99 5.72 4.43 -4.20
C PHE A 99 6.05 3.78 -5.58
N GLY A 100 6.44 4.56 -6.59
CA GLY A 100 6.69 4.11 -7.97
C GLY A 100 5.46 4.06 -8.88
N LEU A 101 4.30 4.58 -8.44
CA LEU A 101 3.07 4.66 -9.23
C LEU A 101 3.23 5.58 -10.44
N ARG A 102 3.86 6.74 -10.26
CA ARG A 102 3.99 7.69 -11.37
C ARG A 102 4.85 7.14 -12.49
N GLU A 103 5.89 6.39 -12.13
CA GLU A 103 6.78 5.69 -13.06
C GLU A 103 6.06 4.55 -13.80
N GLU A 104 5.05 3.92 -13.19
CA GLU A 104 4.23 2.89 -13.84
C GLU A 104 3.14 3.49 -14.75
N ILE A 105 2.50 4.57 -14.32
CA ILE A 105 1.26 5.09 -14.94
C ILE A 105 1.54 6.10 -16.05
N PHE A 106 2.57 6.93 -15.91
CA PHE A 106 2.83 8.05 -16.83
C PHE A 106 3.95 7.76 -17.84
N ASN A 107 4.43 6.51 -17.90
CA ASN A 107 5.42 6.05 -18.88
C ASN A 107 4.79 5.27 -20.03
#